data_AF-A0A936WXW7-F1
#
_entry.id   AF-A0A936WXW7-F1
#
_cell.length_a   1.000
_cell.length_b   1.000
_cell.length_c   1.000
_cell.angle_alpha   90.00
_cell.angle_beta   90.00
_cell.angle_gamma   90.00
#
_symmetry.space_group_name_H-M   'P 1'
#
loop_
_entity.id
_entity.type
_entity.pdbx_description
1 polymer ?
#
loop_
_entity_poly.entity_id
_entity_poly.type
_entity_poly.pdbx_seq_one_letter_code
_entity_poly.pdbx_strand_id
1 'polypeptide(L)'
;MRQMGADIVIGSNVSTGLLPKEKVNNAIQVLMQIAFFKEAEDTRREIALSDIYIPIPVDNYTSASFNKAIEIIETGLNEGDKWYPVFKHLADSLNAIYGHQAITTDRLPKVDSIKITSIDVEGLKNTTDDFFVHMMGYYNNRYYTPEKLGKW
;
A
#
# COMPACT_ATOMS: atom_id res chain seq x y z
N MET A 1 16.10 -1.60 2.90
CA MET A 1 15.80 -3.02 3.17
C MET A 1 16.88 -3.73 3.98
N ARG A 2 18.11 -3.90 3.47
CA ARG A 2 19.17 -4.60 4.22
C ARG A 2 19.51 -3.96 5.57
N GLN A 3 19.55 -2.63 5.64
CA GLN A 3 19.71 -1.91 6.92
C GLN A 3 18.55 -2.16 7.91
N MET A 4 17.38 -2.57 7.42
CA MET A 4 16.23 -2.95 8.25
C MET A 4 16.26 -4.44 8.65
N GLY A 5 17.33 -5.17 8.30
CA GLY A 5 17.51 -6.58 8.65
C GLY A 5 17.04 -7.58 7.60
N ALA A 6 16.76 -7.16 6.36
CA ALA A 6 16.39 -8.09 5.29
C ALA A 6 17.62 -8.83 4.72
N ASP A 7 17.61 -10.16 4.75
CA ASP A 7 18.64 -11.01 4.12
C ASP A 7 18.47 -11.10 2.59
N ILE A 8 17.20 -11.15 2.13
CA ILE A 8 16.83 -11.25 0.72
C ILE A 8 15.93 -10.08 0.36
N VAL A 9 16.26 -9.38 -0.72
CA VAL A 9 15.54 -8.24 -1.26
C VAL A 9 14.91 -8.62 -2.59
N ILE A 10 13.58 -8.57 -2.64
CA ILE A 10 12.80 -8.72 -3.86
C ILE A 10 12.32 -7.33 -4.26
N GLY A 11 12.84 -6.82 -5.38
CA GLY A 11 12.46 -5.54 -5.96
C GLY A 11 11.46 -5.73 -7.09
N SER A 12 10.46 -4.85 -7.18
CA SER A 12 9.61 -4.73 -8.36
C SER A 12 9.57 -3.28 -8.82
N ASN A 13 9.38 -3.08 -10.12
CA ASN A 13 9.32 -1.73 -10.70
C ASN A 13 8.13 -1.62 -11.67
N VAL A 14 7.41 -0.52 -11.55
CA VAL A 14 6.26 -0.12 -12.38
C VAL A 14 6.53 1.20 -13.14
N SER A 15 7.77 1.66 -13.15
CA SER A 15 8.19 2.83 -13.91
C SER A 15 8.74 2.39 -15.27
N THR A 16 8.39 3.15 -16.30
CA THR A 16 8.88 2.96 -17.67
C THR A 16 10.27 3.57 -17.89
N GLY A 17 10.79 4.30 -16.89
CA GLY A 17 12.11 4.93 -16.94
C GLY A 17 12.21 6.08 -17.94
N LEU A 18 13.42 6.32 -18.45
CA LEU A 18 13.67 7.39 -19.42
C LEU A 18 13.17 6.99 -20.81
N LEU A 19 12.65 7.97 -21.53
CA LEU A 19 12.16 7.76 -22.88
C LEU A 19 13.35 7.57 -23.83
N PRO A 20 13.24 6.66 -24.81
CA PRO A 20 14.21 6.59 -25.90
C PRO A 20 14.21 7.92 -26.66
N LYS A 21 15.36 8.29 -27.24
CA LYS A 21 15.60 9.60 -27.87
C LYS A 21 14.52 9.94 -28.91
N GLU A 22 14.03 8.95 -29.64
CA GLU A 22 13.03 9.07 -30.70
C GLU A 22 11.62 9.42 -30.18
N LYS A 23 11.39 9.24 -28.88
CA LYS A 23 10.14 9.61 -28.19
C LYS A 23 10.23 10.97 -27.48
N VAL A 24 11.40 11.63 -27.50
CA VAL A 24 11.61 12.98 -26.93
C VAL A 24 11.52 14.02 -28.03
N ASN A 25 10.28 14.40 -28.36
CA ASN A 25 9.93 15.18 -29.55
C ASN A 25 9.46 16.61 -29.24
N ASN A 26 9.34 17.00 -27.97
CA ASN A 26 8.96 18.36 -27.58
C ASN A 26 9.56 18.80 -26.24
N ALA A 27 9.49 20.11 -25.97
CA ALA A 27 10.07 20.72 -24.78
C ALA A 27 9.46 20.19 -23.46
N ILE A 28 8.18 19.86 -23.44
CA ILE A 28 7.52 19.28 -22.26
C ILE A 28 8.15 17.91 -21.93
N GLN A 29 8.37 17.08 -22.95
CA GLN A 29 9.01 15.78 -22.77
C GLN A 29 10.47 15.91 -22.29
N VAL A 30 11.21 16.92 -22.77
CA VAL A 30 12.57 17.20 -22.26
C VAL A 30 12.54 17.56 -20.79
N LEU A 31 11.63 18.43 -20.36
CA LEU A 31 11.49 18.80 -18.94
C LEU A 31 11.11 17.60 -18.07
N MET A 32 10.21 16.75 -18.54
CA MET A 32 9.85 15.51 -17.84
C MET A 32 11.03 14.54 -17.75
N GLN A 33 11.84 14.39 -18.80
CA GLN A 33 13.06 13.58 -18.77
C GLN A 33 14.06 14.10 -17.73
N ILE A 34 14.23 15.42 -17.61
CA ILE A 34 15.10 16.02 -16.58
C ILE A 34 14.56 15.72 -15.17
N ALA A 35 13.24 15.83 -14.97
CA ALA A 35 12.60 15.55 -13.68
C ALA A 35 12.83 14.09 -13.23
N PHE A 36 12.77 13.13 -14.14
CA PHE A 36 12.93 11.70 -13.85
C PHE A 36 14.36 11.19 -14.00
N PHE A 37 15.33 12.02 -14.39
CA PHE A 37 16.69 11.58 -14.65
C PHE A 37 17.35 10.96 -13.41
N LYS A 38 17.18 11.62 -12.26
CA LYS A 38 17.70 11.14 -10.99
C LYS A 38 17.03 9.83 -10.55
N GLU A 39 15.70 9.75 -10.68
CA GLU A 39 14.95 8.53 -10.36
C GLU A 39 15.43 7.34 -11.20
N ALA A 40 15.69 7.55 -12.49
CA ALA A 40 16.19 6.50 -13.36
C ALA A 40 17.61 6.02 -12.99
N GLU A 41 18.46 6.93 -12.49
CA GLU A 41 19.77 6.55 -11.94
C GLU A 41 19.64 5.76 -10.64
N ASP A 42 18.82 6.24 -9.70
CA ASP A 42 18.60 5.59 -8.41
C ASP A 42 17.97 4.20 -8.62
N THR A 43 16.99 4.08 -9.50
CA THR A 43 16.38 2.80 -9.89
C THR A 43 17.41 1.79 -10.37
N ARG A 44 18.39 2.19 -11.22
CA ARG A 44 19.46 1.27 -11.66
C ARG A 44 20.28 0.76 -10.49
N ARG A 45 20.59 1.63 -9.52
CA ARG A 45 21.34 1.24 -8.32
C ARG A 45 20.52 0.30 -7.44
N GLU A 46 19.22 0.57 -7.27
CA GLU A 46 18.31 -0.26 -6.47
C GLU A 46 18.10 -1.65 -7.07
N ILE A 47 18.01 -1.76 -8.40
CA ILE A 47 17.97 -3.05 -9.11
C ILE A 47 19.21 -3.87 -8.76
N ALA A 48 20.40 -3.27 -8.80
CA ALA A 48 21.65 -3.97 -8.49
C ALA A 48 21.77 -4.38 -7.00
N LEU A 49 20.98 -3.78 -6.11
CA LEU A 49 20.93 -4.13 -4.69
C LEU A 49 19.88 -5.21 -4.36
N SER A 50 19.02 -5.53 -5.33
CA SER A 50 17.97 -6.54 -5.20
C SER A 50 18.52 -7.92 -5.57
N ASP A 51 18.16 -8.95 -4.82
CA ASP A 51 18.52 -10.35 -5.13
C ASP A 51 17.62 -10.92 -6.22
N ILE A 52 16.35 -10.50 -6.24
CA ILE A 52 15.37 -10.83 -7.25
C ILE A 52 14.74 -9.52 -7.72
N TYR A 53 14.71 -9.29 -9.03
CA TYR A 53 14.09 -8.11 -9.63
C TYR A 53 12.98 -8.50 -10.60
N ILE A 54 11.79 -7.93 -10.41
CA ILE A 54 10.60 -8.17 -11.22
C ILE A 54 10.23 -6.90 -11.99
N PRO A 55 10.55 -6.82 -13.30
CA PRO A 55 10.07 -5.73 -14.14
C PRO A 55 8.60 -5.97 -14.50
N ILE A 56 7.70 -5.07 -14.07
CA ILE A 56 6.28 -5.19 -14.39
C ILE A 56 6.00 -4.43 -15.71
N PRO A 57 5.47 -5.10 -16.75
CA PRO A 57 5.32 -4.50 -18.08
C PRO A 57 4.12 -3.54 -18.12
N VAL A 58 4.33 -2.28 -17.76
CA VAL A 58 3.27 -1.25 -17.71
C VAL A 58 3.44 -0.15 -18.77
N ASP A 59 4.20 -0.40 -19.83
CA ASP A 59 4.51 0.60 -20.88
C ASP A 59 3.29 1.18 -21.60
N ASN A 60 2.16 0.47 -21.56
CA ASN A 60 0.89 0.89 -22.15
C ASN A 60 0.04 1.77 -21.22
N TYR A 61 0.50 2.01 -20.00
CA TYR A 61 -0.19 2.79 -18.98
C TYR A 61 0.62 4.04 -18.60
N THR A 62 -0.08 5.02 -18.06
CA THR A 62 0.52 6.23 -17.49
C THR A 62 0.06 6.37 -16.04
N SER A 63 0.71 7.25 -15.27
CA SER A 63 0.29 7.57 -13.91
C SER A 63 -1.15 8.13 -13.82
N ALA A 64 -1.75 8.53 -14.95
CA ALA A 64 -3.13 9.01 -15.04
C ALA A 64 -4.16 7.95 -15.47
N SER A 65 -3.75 6.70 -15.70
CA SER A 65 -4.59 5.61 -16.25
C SER A 65 -5.53 4.97 -15.23
N PHE A 66 -6.24 5.76 -14.42
CA PHE A 66 -7.12 5.26 -13.34
C PHE A 66 -8.31 4.43 -13.86
N ASN A 67 -8.77 4.68 -15.08
CA ASN A 67 -9.83 3.92 -15.72
C ASN A 67 -9.40 2.52 -16.19
N LYS A 68 -8.11 2.18 -16.10
CA LYS A 68 -7.52 0.90 -16.49
C LYS A 68 -7.08 0.05 -15.29
N ALA A 69 -7.58 0.36 -14.09
CA ALA A 69 -7.16 -0.30 -12.85
C ALA A 69 -7.25 -1.83 -12.92
N ILE A 70 -8.33 -2.39 -13.47
CA ILE A 70 -8.51 -3.86 -13.59
C ILE A 70 -7.41 -4.46 -14.46
N GLU A 71 -7.16 -3.88 -15.64
CA GLU A 71 -6.12 -4.37 -16.57
C GLU A 71 -4.70 -4.28 -15.97
N ILE A 72 -4.43 -3.22 -15.21
CA ILE A 72 -3.15 -3.04 -14.51
C ILE A 72 -2.96 -4.10 -13.41
N ILE A 73 -4.01 -4.39 -12.65
CA ILE A 73 -4.00 -5.45 -11.62
C ILE A 73 -3.75 -6.81 -12.27
N GLU A 74 -4.48 -7.13 -13.35
CA GLU A 74 -4.28 -8.38 -14.10
C GLU A 74 -2.86 -8.50 -14.66
N THR A 75 -2.28 -7.40 -15.14
CA THR A 75 -0.88 -7.36 -15.60
C THR A 75 0.08 -7.73 -14.47
N GLY A 76 -0.13 -7.15 -13.28
CA GLY A 76 0.67 -7.47 -12.09
C GLY A 76 0.52 -8.93 -11.63
N LEU A 77 -0.70 -9.46 -11.64
CA LEU A 77 -0.97 -10.87 -11.29
C LEU A 77 -0.29 -11.82 -12.27
N ASN A 78 -0.48 -11.60 -13.58
CA ASN A 78 0.13 -12.42 -14.62
C ASN A 78 1.66 -12.39 -14.58
N GLU A 79 2.26 -11.24 -14.25
CA GLU A 79 3.71 -11.16 -14.07
C GLU A 79 4.13 -11.92 -12.80
N GLY A 80 3.43 -11.72 -11.68
CA GLY A 80 3.70 -12.44 -10.42
C GLY A 80 3.63 -13.97 -10.57
N ASP A 81 2.64 -14.47 -11.31
CA ASP A 81 2.46 -15.91 -11.54
C ASP A 81 3.66 -16.55 -12.25
N LYS A 82 4.35 -15.83 -13.14
CA LYS A 82 5.57 -16.32 -13.80
C LYS A 82 6.72 -16.55 -12.81
N TRP A 83 6.74 -15.78 -11.72
CA TRP A 83 7.76 -15.87 -10.68
C TRP A 83 7.42 -16.87 -9.57
N TYR A 84 6.20 -17.41 -9.56
CA TYR A 84 5.76 -18.37 -8.56
C TYR A 84 6.73 -19.54 -8.35
N PRO A 85 7.30 -20.19 -9.41
CA PRO A 85 8.26 -21.28 -9.21
C PRO A 85 9.52 -20.84 -8.44
N VAL A 86 10.01 -19.62 -8.69
CA VAL A 86 11.18 -19.06 -8.02
C VAL A 86 10.88 -18.81 -6.55
N PHE A 87 9.74 -18.19 -6.24
CA PHE A 87 9.32 -17.93 -4.86
C PHE A 87 9.01 -19.21 -4.10
N LYS A 88 8.42 -20.20 -4.78
CA LYS A 88 8.16 -21.51 -4.18
C LYS A 88 9.47 -22.20 -3.80
N HIS A 89 10.45 -22.24 -4.72
CA HIS A 89 11.76 -22.81 -4.43
C HIS A 89 12.49 -22.07 -3.30
N LEU A 90 12.41 -20.74 -3.27
CA LEU A 90 12.96 -19.93 -2.19
C LEU A 90 12.30 -20.27 -0.84
N ALA A 91 10.98 -20.32 -0.79
CA ALA A 91 10.24 -20.69 0.40
C ALA A 91 10.58 -22.11 0.89
N ASP A 92 10.68 -23.07 -0.03
CA ASP A 92 11.04 -24.46 0.30
C ASP A 92 12.48 -24.54 0.86
N SER A 93 13.41 -23.77 0.29
CA SER A 93 14.79 -23.67 0.79
C SER A 93 14.84 -23.09 2.21
N LEU A 94 14.08 -22.01 2.46
CA LEU A 94 14.00 -21.40 3.78
C LEU A 94 13.34 -22.33 4.80
N ASN A 95 12.27 -23.04 4.41
CA ASN A 95 11.59 -24.00 5.26
C ASN A 95 12.49 -25.21 5.62
N ALA A 96 13.40 -25.61 4.74
CA ALA A 96 14.36 -26.68 5.04
C ALA A 96 15.39 -26.26 6.12
N ILE A 97 15.74 -24.97 6.19
CA ILE A 97 16.72 -24.43 7.14
C ILE A 97 16.05 -24.08 8.47
N TYR A 98 14.92 -23.38 8.42
CA TYR A 98 14.27 -22.78 9.59
C TYR A 98 13.02 -23.52 10.06
N GLY A 99 12.56 -24.54 9.31
CA GLY A 99 11.27 -25.19 9.52
C GLY A 99 10.10 -24.38 8.94
N HIS A 100 8.92 -25.00 8.90
CA HIS A 100 7.70 -24.29 8.49
C HIS A 100 7.32 -23.25 9.54
N GLN A 101 7.32 -21.98 9.14
CA GLN A 101 6.84 -20.88 9.97
C GLN A 101 5.31 -20.85 9.99
N ALA A 102 4.70 -20.77 11.17
CA ALA A 102 3.26 -20.61 11.28
C ALA A 102 2.85 -19.22 10.76
N ILE A 103 1.93 -19.18 9.79
CA ILE A 103 1.35 -17.92 9.32
C ILE A 103 0.37 -17.44 10.39
N THR A 104 0.73 -16.37 11.11
CA THR A 104 -0.22 -15.66 11.97
C THR A 104 -1.20 -14.88 11.11
N THR A 105 -2.45 -15.32 11.05
CA THR A 105 -3.52 -14.64 10.29
C THR A 105 -4.17 -13.49 11.07
N ASP A 106 -4.15 -13.55 12.40
CA ASP A 106 -4.75 -12.55 13.30
C ASP A 106 -3.70 -11.54 13.79
N ARG A 107 -3.02 -10.85 12.85
CA ARG A 107 -1.98 -9.85 13.20
C ARG A 107 -2.56 -8.52 13.68
N LEU A 108 -3.80 -8.22 13.30
CA LEU A 108 -4.48 -7.02 13.76
C LEU A 108 -5.09 -7.27 15.14
N PRO A 109 -5.00 -6.30 16.06
CA PRO A 109 -5.74 -6.39 17.31
C PRO A 109 -7.23 -6.50 17.00
N LYS A 110 -7.93 -7.43 17.68
CA LYS A 110 -9.39 -7.49 17.65
C LYS A 110 -9.92 -6.29 18.42
N VAL A 111 -10.20 -5.21 17.71
CA VAL A 111 -10.84 -4.01 18.26
C VAL A 111 -12.33 -4.13 18.00
N ASP A 112 -13.07 -4.65 18.98
CA ASP A 112 -14.54 -4.77 18.93
C ASP A 112 -15.25 -3.51 19.45
N SER A 113 -14.49 -2.58 20.03
CA SER A 113 -15.03 -1.41 20.69
C SER A 113 -14.05 -0.24 20.70
N ILE A 114 -14.60 0.98 20.66
CA ILE A 114 -13.84 2.22 20.80
C ILE A 114 -14.26 2.95 22.07
N LYS A 115 -13.33 3.61 22.73
CA LYS A 115 -13.62 4.43 23.90
C LYS A 115 -13.87 5.87 23.47
N ILE A 116 -15.03 6.42 23.81
CA ILE A 116 -15.28 7.86 23.66
C ILE A 116 -14.60 8.58 24.82
N THR A 117 -13.58 9.37 24.55
CA THR A 117 -12.82 10.11 25.58
C THR A 117 -13.46 11.47 25.91
N SER A 118 -14.00 12.14 24.90
CA SER A 118 -14.67 13.43 25.01
C SER A 118 -15.83 13.49 24.01
N ILE A 119 -16.84 14.30 24.35
CA ILE A 119 -17.98 14.62 23.51
C ILE A 119 -18.13 16.14 23.58
N ASP A 120 -18.07 16.79 22.43
CA ASP A 120 -18.27 18.22 22.26
C ASP A 120 -19.55 18.44 21.45
N VAL A 121 -20.42 19.32 21.93
CA VAL A 121 -21.72 19.61 21.30
C VAL A 121 -21.74 21.09 20.92
N GLU A 122 -22.04 21.39 19.65
CA GLU A 122 -22.08 22.75 19.15
C GLU A 122 -23.45 23.06 18.51
N GLY A 123 -23.87 24.33 18.61
CA GLY A 123 -25.03 24.85 17.86
C GLY A 123 -26.42 24.61 18.48
N LEU A 124 -26.50 24.16 19.75
CA LEU A 124 -27.79 24.04 20.44
C LEU A 124 -28.39 25.44 20.74
N LYS A 125 -29.71 25.57 20.52
CA LYS A 125 -30.46 26.82 20.79
C LYS A 125 -31.55 26.67 21.85
N ASN A 126 -32.19 25.50 21.90
CA ASN A 126 -33.39 25.26 22.71
C ASN A 126 -33.23 24.12 23.73
N THR A 127 -32.03 23.57 23.88
CA THR A 127 -31.75 22.47 24.81
C THR A 127 -30.30 22.55 25.30
N THR A 128 -29.95 21.71 26.27
CA THR A 128 -28.61 21.63 26.86
C THR A 128 -27.82 20.46 26.28
N ASP A 129 -26.49 20.58 26.30
CA ASP A 129 -25.56 19.53 25.87
C ASP A 129 -25.82 18.23 26.62
N ASP A 130 -26.03 18.31 27.95
CA ASP A 130 -26.27 17.13 28.79
C ASP A 130 -27.55 16.38 28.39
N PHE A 131 -28.64 17.09 28.09
CA PHE A 131 -29.88 16.48 27.63
C PHE A 131 -29.69 15.81 26.27
N PHE A 132 -29.00 16.48 25.35
CA PHE A 132 -28.72 15.95 24.02
C PHE A 132 -27.86 14.69 24.09
N VAL A 133 -26.78 14.71 24.87
CA VAL A 133 -25.86 13.57 25.04
C VAL A 133 -26.55 12.37 25.67
N HIS A 134 -27.40 12.59 26.69
CA HIS A 134 -28.23 11.53 27.28
C HIS A 134 -29.20 10.92 26.28
N MET A 135 -29.85 11.73 25.44
CA MET A 135 -30.76 11.25 24.40
C MET A 135 -30.04 10.38 23.36
N MET A 136 -28.81 10.74 23.00
CA MET A 136 -27.98 9.96 22.08
C MET A 136 -27.42 8.66 22.71
N GLY A 137 -27.49 8.52 24.04
CA GLY A 137 -27.01 7.34 24.76
C GLY A 137 -25.48 7.20 24.81
N TYR A 138 -24.74 8.27 24.49
CA TYR A 138 -23.28 8.30 24.53
C TYR A 138 -22.77 8.98 25.80
N TYR A 139 -21.63 8.51 26.31
CA TYR A 139 -21.04 9.00 27.55
C TYR A 139 -19.52 8.93 27.46
N ASN A 140 -18.86 9.93 28.02
CA ASN A 140 -17.42 9.96 28.15
C ASN A 140 -16.91 8.76 28.96
N ASN A 141 -15.70 8.34 28.59
CA ASN A 141 -14.97 7.22 29.17
C ASN A 141 -15.67 5.85 29.08
N ARG A 142 -16.58 5.66 28.12
CA ARG A 142 -17.22 4.36 27.86
C ARG A 142 -16.85 3.78 26.50
N TYR A 143 -16.91 2.46 26.41
CA TYR A 143 -16.66 1.69 25.20
C TYR A 143 -17.94 1.44 24.42
N TYR A 144 -17.87 1.61 23.10
CA TYR A 144 -18.98 1.42 22.17
C TYR A 144 -18.54 0.55 21.01
N THR A 145 -19.38 -0.41 20.63
CA THR A 145 -19.17 -1.23 19.44
C THR A 145 -19.67 -0.48 18.20
N PRO A 146 -19.20 -0.82 16.99
CA PRO A 146 -19.70 -0.22 15.74
C PRO A 146 -21.22 -0.27 15.61
N GLU A 147 -21.86 -1.36 16.05
CA GLU A 147 -23.33 -1.52 16.01
C GLU A 147 -24.05 -0.56 16.96
N LYS A 148 -23.41 -0.19 18.09
CA LYS A 148 -23.96 0.79 19.03
C LYS A 148 -23.79 2.23 18.55
N LEU A 149 -22.78 2.51 17.73
CA LEU A 149 -22.51 3.83 17.16
C LEU A 149 -23.34 4.11 15.89
N GLY A 150 -23.69 3.08 15.14
CA GLY A 150 -24.42 3.19 13.87
C GLY A 150 -25.95 3.28 14.01
N LYS A 151 -26.50 3.22 15.22
CA LYS A 151 -27.94 3.39 15.46
C LYS A 151 -28.26 4.87 15.63
N TRP A 152 -28.77 5.48 14.56
CA TRP A 152 -29.31 6.83 14.53
C TRP A 152 -30.84 6.77 14.43
#